data_AF-A0AAV5SI45-F1
#
_entry.id   AF-A0AAV5SI45-F1
#
_cell.length_a   1.000
_cell.length_b   1.000
_cell.length_c   1.000
_cell.angle_alpha   90.00
_cell.angle_beta   90.00
_cell.angle_gamma   90.00
#
_symmetry.space_group_name_H-M   'P 1'
#
loop_
_entity.id
_entity.type
_entity.pdbx_description
1 polymer ?
#
loop_
_entity_poly.entity_id
_entity_poly.type
_entity_poly.pdbx_seq_one_letter_code
_entity_poly.pdbx_strand_id
1 'polypeptide(L)'
;VYGAWSINITIKRVVYSDNLRRKHLKALHILFLQTLNPFVFLYCPFIIIFIPSILSLDWHVPEKIVDIMIHFFPINNAIIILSMTDEYRSTLLKR
;
A
#
# COMPACT_ATOMS: atom_id res chain seq x y z
N VAL A 1 -6.40 -1.10 -8.35
CA VAL A 1 -7.69 -1.84 -8.49
C VAL A 1 -7.70 -2.80 -9.68
N TYR A 2 -7.49 -2.35 -10.92
CA TYR A 2 -7.44 -3.23 -12.10
C TYR A 2 -6.39 -4.37 -12.00
N GLY A 3 -5.21 -4.09 -11.46
CA GLY A 3 -4.18 -5.12 -11.23
C GLY A 3 -4.62 -6.21 -10.24
N ALA A 4 -5.26 -5.82 -9.12
CA ALA A 4 -5.78 -6.76 -8.13
C ALA A 4 -6.89 -7.65 -8.72
N TRP A 5 -7.77 -7.04 -9.52
CA TRP A 5 -8.83 -7.76 -10.23
C TRP A 5 -8.26 -8.80 -11.20
N SER A 6 -7.27 -8.43 -12.01
CA SER A 6 -6.61 -9.33 -12.96
C SER A 6 -5.93 -10.52 -12.26
N ILE A 7 -5.25 -10.28 -11.14
CA ILE A 7 -4.65 -11.33 -10.32
C ILE A 7 -5.73 -12.27 -9.76
N ASN A 8 -6.83 -11.73 -9.24
CA ASN A 8 -7.91 -12.53 -8.68
C ASN A 8 -8.60 -13.44 -9.72
N ILE A 9 -8.83 -12.93 -10.95
CA ILE A 9 -9.36 -13.75 -12.05
C ILE A 9 -8.37 -14.86 -12.43
N THR A 10 -7.07 -14.54 -12.48
CA THR A 10 -6.02 -15.50 -12.84
C THR A 10 -5.94 -16.63 -11.81
N ILE A 11 -6.01 -16.31 -10.50
CA ILE A 11 -6.06 -17.32 -9.43
C ILE A 11 -7.27 -18.26 -9.58
N LYS A 12 -8.43 -17.73 -9.98
CA LYS A 12 -9.66 -18.52 -10.13
C LYS A 12 -9.69 -19.39 -11.39
N ARG A 13 -8.96 -19.01 -12.45
CA ARG A 13 -8.98 -19.71 -13.74
C ARG A 13 -7.95 -20.83 -13.89
N VAL A 14 -6.89 -20.84 -13.08
CA VAL A 14 -5.75 -21.75 -13.26
C VAL A 14 -5.63 -22.69 -12.06
N VAL A 15 -5.47 -23.99 -12.31
CA VAL A 15 -5.12 -24.98 -11.28
C VAL A 15 -3.68 -24.73 -10.86
N TYR A 16 -3.49 -23.98 -9.79
CA TYR A 16 -2.17 -23.64 -9.25
C TYR A 16 -1.71 -24.65 -8.20
N SER A 17 -0.39 -24.87 -8.12
CA SER A 17 0.19 -25.47 -6.92
C SER A 17 -0.05 -24.56 -5.72
N ASP A 18 -0.23 -25.13 -4.53
CA ASP A 18 -0.50 -24.35 -3.30
C ASP A 18 0.53 -23.24 -3.05
N ASN A 19 1.78 -23.47 -3.44
CA ASN A 19 2.85 -22.47 -3.37
C ASN A 19 2.59 -21.25 -4.26
N LEU A 20 2.11 -21.47 -5.50
CA LEU A 20 1.87 -20.39 -6.45
C LEU A 20 0.61 -19.60 -6.07
N ARG A 21 -0.43 -20.28 -5.56
CA ARG A 21 -1.63 -19.64 -4.98
C ARG A 21 -1.28 -18.71 -3.81
N ARG A 22 -0.44 -19.17 -2.87
CA ARG A 22 0.03 -18.35 -1.74
C ARG A 22 0.76 -17.09 -2.18
N LYS A 23 1.63 -17.20 -3.18
CA LYS A 23 2.36 -16.05 -3.74
C LYS A 23 1.44 -15.01 -4.37
N HIS A 24 0.44 -15.45 -5.14
CA HIS A 24 -0.53 -14.53 -5.74
C HIS A 24 -1.43 -13.83 -4.70
N LEU A 25 -1.86 -14.54 -3.65
CA LEU A 25 -2.62 -13.91 -2.55
C LEU A 25 -1.79 -12.87 -1.80
N LYS A 26 -0.50 -13.14 -1.57
CA LYS A 26 0.40 -12.14 -0.98
C LYS A 26 0.63 -10.94 -1.90
N ALA A 27 0.85 -11.16 -3.20
CA ALA A 27 0.95 -10.09 -4.17
C ALA A 27 -0.31 -9.21 -4.19
N LEU A 28 -1.49 -9.82 -4.08
CA LEU A 28 -2.76 -9.11 -3.96
C LEU A 28 -2.79 -8.25 -2.68
N HIS A 29 -2.40 -8.81 -1.54
CA HIS A 29 -2.34 -8.09 -0.27
C HIS A 29 -1.37 -6.90 -0.32
N ILE A 30 -0.18 -7.10 -0.90
CA ILE A 30 0.79 -6.03 -1.14
C ILE A 30 0.21 -4.94 -2.04
N LEU A 31 -0.50 -5.32 -3.10
CA LEU A 31 -1.13 -4.35 -3.99
C LEU A 31 -2.20 -3.52 -3.27
N PHE A 32 -2.94 -4.14 -2.34
CA PHE A 32 -3.87 -3.43 -1.47
C PHE A 32 -3.12 -2.47 -0.54
N LEU A 33 -2.04 -2.90 0.11
CA LEU A 33 -1.22 -2.06 0.98
C LEU A 33 -0.60 -0.88 0.23
N GLN A 34 -0.04 -1.10 -0.97
CA GLN A 34 0.48 -0.02 -1.82
C GLN A 34 -0.60 0.94 -2.27
N THR A 35 -1.81 0.44 -2.56
CA THR A 35 -2.94 1.31 -2.94
C THR A 35 -3.42 2.12 -1.73
N LEU A 36 -3.44 1.53 -0.54
CA LEU A 36 -3.89 2.17 0.70
C LEU A 36 -2.88 3.20 1.24
N ASN A 37 -1.58 2.97 1.00
CA ASN A 37 -0.49 3.83 1.46
C ASN A 37 -0.67 5.33 1.08
N PRO A 38 -0.92 5.72 -0.18
CA PRO A 38 -1.17 7.12 -0.51
C PRO A 38 -2.50 7.63 0.09
N PHE A 39 -3.54 6.80 0.24
CA PHE A 39 -4.78 7.21 0.93
C PHE A 39 -4.51 7.66 2.37
N VAL A 40 -3.69 6.91 3.10
CA VAL A 40 -3.43 7.20 4.51
C VAL A 40 -2.39 8.30 4.68
N PHE A 41 -1.30 8.30 3.92
CA PHE A 41 -0.17 9.19 4.16
C PHE A 41 -0.14 10.46 3.31
N LEU A 42 -0.95 10.54 2.24
CA LEU A 42 -1.07 11.73 1.40
C LEU A 42 -2.47 12.34 1.45
N TYR A 43 -3.51 11.54 1.19
CA TYR A 43 -4.88 12.07 1.10
C TYR A 43 -5.48 12.45 2.46
N CYS A 44 -5.33 11.62 3.50
CA CYS A 44 -5.78 11.97 4.86
C CYS A 44 -5.17 13.29 5.37
N PRO A 45 -3.84 13.48 5.40
CA PRO A 45 -3.26 14.74 5.85
C PRO A 45 -3.71 15.94 5.01
N PHE A 46 -3.85 15.76 3.70
CA PHE A 46 -4.38 16.80 2.80
C PHE A 46 -5.82 17.19 3.17
N ILE A 47 -6.70 16.22 3.39
CA ILE A 47 -8.10 16.46 3.79
C ILE A 47 -8.16 17.17 5.15
N ILE A 48 -7.31 16.78 6.10
CA ILE A 48 -7.24 17.38 7.43
C ILE A 48 -6.84 18.86 7.36
N ILE A 49 -5.95 19.25 6.44
CA ILE A 49 -5.60 20.67 6.23
C ILE A 49 -6.71 21.40 5.44
N PHE A 50 -7.22 20.77 4.38
CA PHE A 50 -8.02 21.46 3.37
C PHE A 50 -9.48 21.65 3.79
N ILE A 51 -10.10 20.69 4.47
CA ILE A 51 -11.50 20.80 4.90
C ILE A 51 -11.74 21.93 5.91
N PRO A 52 -10.94 22.09 6.98
CA PRO A 52 -11.11 23.20 7.90
C PRO A 52 -10.93 24.56 7.21
N SER A 53 -10.00 24.65 6.25
CA SER A 53 -9.79 25.85 5.45
C SER A 53 -11.02 26.21 4.60
N ILE A 54 -11.68 25.21 3.97
CA ILE A 54 -12.94 25.44 3.22
C ILE A 54 -14.07 25.89 4.15
N LEU A 55 -14.18 25.28 5.32
CA LEU A 55 -15.27 25.56 6.27
C LEU A 55 -15.02 26.82 7.12
N SER A 56 -13.90 27.52 6.89
CA SER A 56 -13.47 28.67 7.70
C SER A 56 -13.45 28.36 9.21
N LEU A 57 -13.08 27.12 9.57
CA LEU A 57 -12.84 26.74 10.96
C LEU A 57 -11.46 27.24 11.39
N ASP A 58 -11.37 27.88 12.56
CA ASP A 58 -10.11 28.26 13.22
C ASP A 58 -9.39 27.03 13.82
N TRP A 59 -9.10 26.05 12.97
CA TRP A 59 -8.43 24.82 13.34
C TRP A 59 -6.96 24.89 12.96
N HIS A 60 -6.09 25.13 13.95
CA HIS A 60 -4.65 25.05 13.75
C HIS A 60 -4.20 23.59 13.78
N VAL A 61 -4.25 22.92 12.63
CA VAL A 61 -3.59 21.62 12.48
C VAL A 61 -2.08 21.85 12.61
N PRO A 62 -1.36 21.09 13.46
CA PRO A 62 0.08 21.20 13.53
C PRO A 62 0.70 20.75 12.20
N GLU A 63 1.09 21.73 11.37
CA GLU A 63 1.67 21.53 10.02
C GLU A 63 2.83 20.54 10.02
N LYS A 64 3.63 20.54 11.09
CA LYS A 64 4.75 19.61 11.29
C LYS A 64 4.32 18.15 11.33
N ILE A 65 3.14 17.84 11.88
CA ILE A 65 2.65 16.46 11.94
C ILE A 65 2.26 16.00 10.52
N VAL A 66 1.62 16.87 9.75
CA VAL A 66 1.24 16.58 8.36
C VAL A 66 2.48 16.38 7.49
N ASP A 67 3.47 17.26 7.64
CA ASP A 67 4.74 17.15 6.91
C ASP A 67 5.47 15.84 7.21
N ILE A 68 5.52 15.42 8.49
CA ILE A 68 6.06 14.14 8.89
C ILE A 68 5.28 12.98 8.23
N MET A 69 3.95 13.00 8.23
CA MET A 69 3.14 11.95 7.61
C MET A 69 3.42 11.81 6.10
N ILE A 70 3.59 12.93 5.40
CA ILE A 70 3.94 12.93 3.97
C ILE A 70 5.32 12.29 3.75
N HIS A 71 6.30 12.60 4.60
CA HIS A 71 7.64 12.01 4.53
C HIS A 71 7.68 10.52 4.91
N PHE A 72 6.70 10.03 5.67
CA PHE A 72 6.55 8.60 5.97
C PHE A 72 6.02 7.77 4.79
N PHE A 73 5.36 8.39 3.81
CA PHE A 73 4.86 7.71 2.62
C PHE A 73 5.93 6.88 1.87
N PRO A 74 7.08 7.45 1.46
CA PRO A 74 8.12 6.69 0.75
C PRO A 74 8.73 5.60 1.63
N ILE A 75 8.85 5.81 2.95
CA ILE A 75 9.37 4.82 3.89
C ILE A 75 8.44 3.60 3.95
N ASN A 76 7.14 3.80 4.14
CA ASN A 76 6.18 2.71 4.16
C ASN A 76 6.12 1.99 2.81
N ASN A 77 6.21 2.73 1.71
CA ASN A 77 6.24 2.12 0.39
C ASN A 77 7.46 1.20 0.21
N ALA A 78 8.64 1.65 0.65
CA ALA A 78 9.86 0.85 0.61
C ALA A 78 9.74 -0.41 1.48
N ILE A 79 9.19 -0.31 2.70
CA ILE A 79 8.96 -1.47 3.59
C ILE A 79 8.04 -2.51 2.92
N ILE A 80 6.94 -2.06 2.32
CA ILE A 80 5.99 -2.94 1.63
C ILE A 80 6.69 -3.68 0.47
N ILE A 81 7.53 -3.00 -0.31
CA ILE A 81 8.28 -3.62 -1.42
C ILE A 81 9.38 -4.56 -0.91
N LEU A 82 10.09 -4.20 0.16
CA LEU A 82 11.14 -5.03 0.74
C LEU A 82 10.57 -6.36 1.26
N SER A 83 9.39 -6.30 1.89
CA SER A 83 8.68 -7.49 2.38
C SER A 83 8.37 -8.50 1.28
N MET A 84 8.16 -8.04 0.04
CA MET A 84 7.95 -8.90 -1.12
C MET A 84 9.27 -9.51 -1.61
N THR A 85 10.34 -8.72 -1.56
CA THR A 85 11.64 -9.06 -2.15
C THR A 85 12.38 -10.11 -1.33
N ASP A 86 12.34 -10.04 0.01
CA ASP A 86 12.97 -11.04 0.87
C ASP A 86 12.35 -12.44 0.71
N GLU A 87 11.05 -12.49 0.47
CA GLU A 87 10.34 -13.74 0.22
C GLU A 87 10.62 -14.30 -1.17
N TYR A 88 10.74 -13.41 -2.16
CA TYR A 88 11.17 -13.80 -3.50
C TYR A 88 12.60 -14.35 -3.49
N ARG A 89 13.50 -13.67 -2.76
CA ARG A 89 14.91 -14.04 -2.59
C ARG A 89 15.07 -15.37 -1.86
N SER A 90 14.36 -15.58 -0.76
CA SER A 90 14.40 -16.86 -0.03
C SER A 90 13.80 -18.03 -0.82
N THR A 91 12.84 -17.78 -1.71
CA THR A 91 12.29 -18.83 -2.58
C THR A 91 13.20 -19.18 -3.75
N LEU A 92 13.94 -18.20 -4.29
CA LEU A 92 14.88 -18.42 -5.39
C LEU A 92 16.21 -19.03 -4.93
N LEU A 93 16.70 -18.66 -3.74
CA LEU A 93 17.97 -19.16 -3.19
C LEU A 93 17.90 -20.57 -2.59
N LYS A 94 16.69 -21.11 -2.39
CA LYS A 94 16.48 -22.52 -1.96
C LYS A 94 16.38 -23.50 -3.14
N ARG A 95 16.71 -23.06 -4.35
CA ARG A 95 16.65 -23.88 -5.57
C ARG A 95 18.03 -24.30 -6.04
#